data_AF-A0A382JCZ0-F1
#
_entry.id   AF-A0A382JCZ0-F1
#
_cell.length_a   1.000
_cell.length_b   1.000
_cell.length_c   1.000
_cell.angle_alpha   90.00
_cell.angle_beta   90.00
_cell.angle_gamma   90.00
#
_symmetry.space_group_name_H-M   'P 1'
#
loop_
_entity.id
_entity.type
_entity.pdbx_description
1 polymer ?
#
loop_
_entity_poly.entity_id
_entity_poly.type
_entity_poly.pdbx_seq_one_letter_code
_entity_poly.pdbx_strand_id
1 'polypeptide(L)'
;PFLNSPYGGFLTLYSLAAARWNISLHDAAKGFLWMWAENKVLCAIKLVPLGQTDGQKILSAVIETISHEVVKGLDLPEEDIGYTAPGQGIASALHETQYTRLFRS
;
A
#
# COMPACT_ATOMS: atom_id res chain seq x y z
N PRO A 1 -7.38 -22.05 -7.00
CA PRO A 1 -6.00 -22.07 -6.46
C PRO A 1 -5.64 -20.80 -5.66
N PHE A 2 -5.94 -19.61 -6.18
CA PHE A 2 -5.57 -18.32 -5.55
C PHE A 2 -6.34 -17.94 -4.27
N LEU A 3 -7.33 -18.72 -3.84
CA LEU A 3 -8.12 -18.45 -2.63
C LEU A 3 -7.55 -19.12 -1.37
N ASN A 4 -6.57 -20.02 -1.53
CA ASN A 4 -6.00 -20.78 -0.43
C ASN A 4 -4.59 -20.27 -0.09
N SER A 5 -4.26 -20.27 1.20
CA SER A 5 -2.89 -20.02 1.68
C SER A 5 -1.90 -21.00 1.01
N PRO A 6 -0.68 -20.57 0.64
CA PRO A 6 -0.08 -19.25 0.85
C PRO A 6 -0.37 -18.22 -0.27
N TYR A 7 -1.10 -18.60 -1.31
CA TYR A 7 -1.25 -17.80 -2.53
C TYR A 7 -2.36 -16.74 -2.46
N GLY A 8 -3.24 -16.81 -1.45
CA GLY A 8 -4.40 -15.92 -1.28
C GLY A 8 -4.12 -14.64 -0.51
N GLY A 9 -3.24 -13.77 -1.03
CA GLY A 9 -3.04 -12.42 -0.51
C GLY A 9 -4.02 -11.40 -1.09
N PHE A 10 -4.23 -10.28 -0.39
CA PHE A 10 -5.08 -9.18 -0.88
C PHE A 10 -4.67 -8.72 -2.29
N LEU A 11 -3.37 -8.46 -2.51
CA LEU A 11 -2.87 -8.00 -3.80
C LEU A 11 -3.08 -9.05 -4.90
N THR A 12 -2.89 -10.34 -4.61
CA THR A 12 -3.13 -11.42 -5.58
C THR A 12 -4.60 -11.47 -6.01
N LEU A 13 -5.53 -11.34 -5.07
CA LEU A 13 -6.97 -11.33 -5.38
C LEU A 13 -7.39 -10.04 -6.08
N TYR A 14 -6.81 -8.90 -5.70
CA TYR A 14 -7.00 -7.62 -6.38
C TYR A 14 -6.55 -7.70 -7.85
N SER A 15 -5.34 -8.20 -8.11
CA SER A 15 -4.82 -8.40 -9.47
C SER A 15 -5.66 -9.38 -10.28
N LEU A 16 -6.14 -10.46 -9.66
CA LEU A 16 -7.06 -11.40 -10.31
C LEU A 16 -8.37 -10.73 -10.72
N ALA A 17 -8.96 -9.92 -9.84
CA ALA A 17 -10.18 -9.18 -10.14
C ALA A 17 -9.95 -8.16 -11.27
N ALA A 18 -8.87 -7.38 -11.21
CA ALA A 18 -8.50 -6.42 -12.25
C ALA A 18 -8.33 -7.09 -13.62
N ALA A 19 -7.65 -8.24 -13.67
CA ALA A 19 -7.50 -9.02 -14.90
C ALA A 19 -8.85 -9.54 -15.43
N ARG A 20 -9.74 -10.03 -14.54
CA ARG A 20 -11.07 -10.53 -14.93
C ARG A 20 -12.00 -9.44 -15.44
N TRP A 21 -11.84 -8.21 -14.98
CA TRP A 21 -12.61 -7.05 -15.44
C TRP A 21 -11.95 -6.30 -16.59
N ASN A 22 -10.84 -6.80 -17.13
CA ASN A 22 -10.07 -6.14 -18.20
C ASN A 22 -9.64 -4.71 -17.85
N ILE A 23 -9.32 -4.45 -16.58
CA ILE A 23 -8.70 -3.19 -16.15
C ILE A 23 -7.24 -3.21 -16.58
N SER A 24 -6.75 -2.12 -17.18
CA SER A 24 -5.36 -2.02 -17.61
C SER A 24 -4.42 -2.17 -16.40
N LEU A 25 -3.24 -2.80 -16.60
CA LEU A 25 -2.24 -2.95 -15.55
C LEU A 25 -1.87 -1.61 -14.90
N HIS A 26 -1.74 -0.57 -15.72
CA HIS A 26 -1.42 0.78 -15.29
C HIS A 26 -2.52 1.40 -14.42
N ASP A 27 -3.80 1.23 -14.77
CA ASP A 27 -4.91 1.76 -13.95
C ASP A 27 -5.11 0.96 -12.67
N ALA A 28 -4.94 -0.37 -12.73
CA ALA A 28 -4.96 -1.22 -11.54
C ALA A 28 -3.83 -0.85 -10.57
N ALA A 29 -2.61 -0.60 -11.07
CA ALA A 29 -1.48 -0.18 -10.23
C ALA A 29 -1.73 1.18 -9.57
N LYS A 30 -2.23 2.18 -10.33
CA LYS A 30 -2.60 3.49 -9.77
C LYS A 30 -3.69 3.37 -8.71
N GLY A 31 -4.73 2.59 -8.98
CA GLY A 31 -5.84 2.36 -8.04
C GLY A 31 -5.38 1.69 -6.74
N PHE A 32 -4.52 0.67 -6.85
CA PHE A 32 -3.92 0.02 -5.70
C PHE A 32 -3.07 0.98 -4.87
N LEU A 33 -2.19 1.76 -5.52
CA LEU A 33 -1.30 2.69 -4.83
C LEU A 33 -2.07 3.80 -4.12
N TRP A 34 -3.15 4.30 -4.74
CA TRP A 34 -4.07 5.27 -4.12
C TRP A 34 -4.73 4.70 -2.86
N MET A 35 -5.35 3.51 -2.97
CA MET A 35 -5.98 2.84 -1.84
C MET A 35 -4.98 2.60 -0.69
N TRP A 36 -3.76 2.18 -1.02
CA TRP A 36 -2.70 1.99 -0.03
C TRP A 36 -2.33 3.30 0.66
N ALA A 37 -2.10 4.37 -0.09
CA ALA A 37 -1.74 5.69 0.44
C ALA A 37 -2.84 6.28 1.32
N GLU A 38 -4.10 6.22 0.86
CA GLU A 38 -5.26 6.69 1.62
C GLU A 38 -5.33 6.01 2.99
N ASN A 39 -5.15 4.69 3.03
CA ASN A 39 -5.13 3.95 4.28
C ASN A 39 -4.03 4.42 5.24
N LYS A 40 -2.83 4.76 4.73
CA LYS A 40 -1.73 5.28 5.55
C LYS A 40 -2.04 6.66 6.11
N VAL A 41 -2.65 7.55 5.32
CA VAL A 41 -3.07 8.86 5.81
C VAL A 41 -4.15 8.73 6.88
N LEU A 42 -5.12 7.84 6.71
CA LEU A 42 -6.15 7.58 7.73
C LEU A 42 -5.54 7.05 9.04
N CYS A 43 -4.51 6.21 8.97
CA CYS A 43 -3.76 5.78 10.15
C CYS A 43 -2.99 6.95 10.79
N ALA A 44 -2.34 7.80 9.98
CA ALA A 44 -1.59 8.95 10.47
C ALA A 44 -2.50 9.97 11.19
N ILE A 45 -3.70 10.24 10.67
CA ILE A 45 -4.72 11.08 11.32
C ILE A 45 -5.03 10.57 12.73
N LYS A 46 -5.13 9.24 12.90
CA LYS A 46 -5.46 8.61 14.19
C LYS A 46 -4.28 8.55 15.17
N LEU A 47 -3.04 8.61 14.68
CA LEU A 47 -1.83 8.37 15.49
C LEU A 47 -0.95 9.60 15.73
N VAL A 48 -0.90 10.56 14.79
CA VAL A 48 0.06 11.68 14.75
C VAL A 48 -0.64 13.04 14.96
N PRO A 49 -1.66 13.07 15.84
CA PRO A 49 -2.72 14.09 15.96
C PRO A 49 -2.98 15.03 14.74
N LEU A 50 -3.14 14.48 13.53
CA LEU A 50 -3.44 15.32 12.35
C LEU A 50 -4.93 15.61 12.23
N GLY A 51 -5.28 16.82 11.77
CA GLY A 51 -6.64 17.17 11.40
C GLY A 51 -7.04 16.59 10.04
N GLN A 52 -8.35 16.53 9.76
CA GLN A 52 -8.88 16.08 8.47
C GLN A 52 -8.33 16.90 7.29
N THR A 53 -8.25 18.22 7.46
CA THR A 53 -7.69 19.12 6.46
C THR A 53 -6.23 18.81 6.14
N ASP A 54 -5.43 18.47 7.14
CA ASP A 54 -4.02 18.13 6.93
C ASP A 54 -3.87 16.76 6.26
N GLY A 55 -4.76 15.82 6.59
CA GLY A 55 -4.88 14.56 5.84
C GLY A 55 -5.16 14.78 4.35
N GLN A 56 -6.11 15.66 4.02
CA GLN A 56 -6.41 16.00 2.62
C GLN A 56 -5.23 16.66 1.90
N LYS A 57 -4.47 17.54 2.58
CA LYS A 57 -3.24 18.11 2.01
C LYS A 57 -2.22 17.02 1.69
N ILE A 58 -2.04 16.04 2.58
CA ILE A 58 -1.13 14.91 2.35
C ILE A 58 -1.60 14.10 1.14
N LEU A 59 -2.90 13.78 1.05
CA LEU A 59 -3.44 13.03 -0.09
C LEU A 59 -3.28 13.78 -1.42
N SER A 60 -3.47 15.10 -1.41
CA SER A 60 -3.23 15.95 -2.58
C SER A 60 -1.77 15.95 -3.02
N ALA A 61 -0.82 15.88 -2.09
CA ALA A 61 0.59 15.75 -2.45
C ALA A 61 0.92 14.34 -2.97
N VAL A 62 0.36 13.29 -2.34
CA VAL A 62 0.64 11.92 -2.73
C VAL A 62 0.09 11.60 -4.12
N ILE A 63 -1.13 12.06 -4.47
CA ILE A 63 -1.74 11.74 -5.77
C ILE A 63 -0.88 12.21 -6.96
N GLU A 64 -0.15 13.31 -6.80
CA GLU A 64 0.77 13.83 -7.80
C GLU A 64 1.97 12.90 -8.04
N THR A 65 2.38 12.14 -7.02
CA THR A 65 3.52 11.21 -7.10
C THR A 65 3.15 9.83 -7.64
N ILE A 66 1.88 9.40 -7.50
CA ILE A 66 1.43 8.05 -7.82
C ILE A 66 1.75 7.67 -9.28
N SER A 67 1.50 8.56 -10.23
CA SER A 67 1.71 8.24 -11.64
C SER A 67 3.19 7.95 -11.95
N HIS A 68 4.09 8.71 -11.35
CA HIS A 68 5.53 8.51 -11.51
C HIS A 68 6.00 7.19 -10.88
N GLU A 69 5.57 6.91 -9.65
CA GLU A 69 5.97 5.67 -8.96
C GLU A 69 5.39 4.42 -9.60
N VAL A 70 4.21 4.50 -10.23
CA VAL A 70 3.64 3.39 -11.01
C VAL A 70 4.51 3.08 -12.23
N VAL A 71 4.91 4.09 -13.00
CA VAL A 71 5.81 3.88 -14.15
C VAL A 71 7.12 3.24 -13.68
N LYS A 72 7.75 3.83 -12.66
CA LYS A 72 9.00 3.32 -12.09
C LYS A 72 8.88 1.88 -11.58
N GLY A 73 7.77 1.54 -10.92
CA GLY A 73 7.54 0.20 -10.39
C GLY A 73 7.25 -0.85 -11.47
N LEU A 74 6.59 -0.45 -12.56
CA LEU A 74 6.32 -1.34 -13.70
C LEU A 74 7.55 -1.57 -14.57
N ASP A 75 8.48 -0.61 -14.62
CA ASP A 75 9.76 -0.72 -15.33
C ASP A 75 10.87 -1.39 -14.48
N LEU A 76 10.58 -1.78 -13.24
CA LEU A 76 11.57 -2.37 -12.33
C LEU A 76 11.95 -3.80 -12.80
N PRO A 77 13.25 -4.10 -12.99
CA PRO A 77 13.70 -5.45 -13.32
C PRO A 77 13.35 -6.47 -12.23
N GLU A 78 13.11 -7.73 -12.60
CA GLU A 78 12.75 -8.79 -11.66
C GLU A 78 13.82 -9.03 -10.59
N GLU A 79 15.09 -8.92 -10.96
CA GLU A 79 16.24 -9.05 -10.07
C GLU A 79 16.30 -7.98 -8.97
N ASP A 80 15.65 -6.84 -9.18
CA ASP A 80 15.55 -5.74 -8.22
C ASP A 80 14.28 -5.84 -7.35
N ILE A 81 13.36 -6.76 -7.67
CA ILE A 81 12.18 -7.05 -6.85
C ILE A 81 12.63 -7.83 -5.61
N GLY A 82 12.50 -7.21 -4.45
CA GLY A 82 12.83 -7.83 -3.16
C GLY A 82 13.65 -6.95 -2.22
N TYR A 83 14.02 -5.74 -2.65
CA TYR A 83 14.66 -4.78 -1.76
C TYR A 83 13.75 -4.47 -0.56
N THR A 84 14.28 -4.73 0.62
CA THR A 84 13.53 -4.66 1.87
C THR A 84 13.38 -3.20 2.30
N ALA A 85 12.24 -2.88 2.91
CA ALA A 85 12.09 -1.70 3.76
C ALA A 85 12.49 -2.11 5.19
N PRO A 86 13.78 -2.11 5.57
CA PRO A 86 14.22 -2.62 6.87
C PRO A 86 13.54 -1.90 8.03
N GLY A 87 13.31 -0.59 7.89
CA GLY A 87 12.55 0.19 8.87
C GLY A 87 11.12 -0.32 9.05
N GLN A 88 10.46 -0.75 7.98
CA GLN A 88 9.12 -1.35 8.05
C GLN A 88 9.17 -2.70 8.77
N GLY A 89 10.16 -3.54 8.48
CA GLY A 89 10.33 -4.83 9.16
C GLY A 89 10.55 -4.67 10.66
N ILE A 90 11.42 -3.73 11.07
CA ILE A 90 11.67 -3.41 12.48
C ILE A 90 10.40 -2.85 13.13
N ALA A 91 9.71 -1.90 12.50
CA ALA A 91 8.47 -1.32 13.03
C ALA A 91 7.37 -2.39 13.21
N SER A 92 7.24 -3.32 12.26
CA SER A 92 6.31 -4.45 12.38
C SER A 92 6.65 -5.38 13.55
N ALA A 93 7.94 -5.69 13.77
CA ALA A 93 8.36 -6.49 14.92
C ALA A 93 8.09 -5.78 16.25
N LEU A 94 8.36 -4.47 16.33
CA LEU A 94 8.06 -3.67 17.53
C LEU A 94 6.55 -3.60 17.81
N HIS A 95 5.72 -3.53 16.77
CA HIS A 95 4.27 -3.51 16.88
C HIS A 95 3.69 -4.80 17.51
N GLU A 96 4.40 -5.94 17.42
CA GLU A 96 4.00 -7.18 18.09
C GLU A 96 3.98 -7.01 19.62
N THR A 97 4.99 -6.34 20.17
CA THR A 97 5.21 -6.16 21.62
C THR A 97 4.67 -4.84 22.19
N GLN A 98 4.00 -4.03 21.37
CA GLN A 98 3.50 -2.73 21.79
C GLN A 98 2.39 -2.87 22.85
N TYR A 99 2.57 -2.25 24.01
CA TYR A 99 1.65 -2.35 25.15
C TYR A 99 0.21 -1.92 24.82
N THR A 100 0.04 -0.79 24.14
CA THR A 100 -1.27 -0.28 23.69
C THR A 100 -1.31 -0.25 22.17
N ARG A 101 -2.25 -0.98 21.54
CA ARG A 101 -2.39 -1.06 20.07
C ARG A 101 -3.78 -0.64 19.62
N LEU A 102 -3.83 0.29 18.67
CA LEU A 102 -5.07 0.71 18.02
C LEU A 102 -5.37 -0.11 16.74
N PHE A 103 -4.33 -0.70 16.14
CA PHE A 103 -4.39 -1.48 14.90
C PHE A 103 -3.85 -2.90 15.11
N ARG A 104 -4.14 -3.80 14.17
CA ARG A 104 -3.81 -5.23 14.27
C ARG A 104 -2.48 -5.62 13.61
N SER A 105 -1.91 -4.73 12.78
CA SER A 105 -0.63 -4.90 12.08
C SER A 105 -0.13 -3.57 11.53
#